data_AF-A0A7S1RZR0-F1
#
_entry.id   AF-A0A7S1RZR0-F1
#
_cell.length_a   1.000
_cell.length_b   1.000
_cell.length_c   1.000
_cell.angle_alpha   90.00
_cell.angle_beta   90.00
_cell.angle_gamma   90.00
#
_symmetry.space_group_name_H-M   'P 1'
#
loop_
_entity.id
_entity.type
_entity.pdbx_description
1 polymer ?
#
loop_
_entity_poly.entity_id
_entity_poly.type
_entity_poly.pdbx_seq_one_letter_code
_entity_poly.pdbx_strand_id
1 'polypeptide(L)'
;PSSSSRAPVGRGDDGGAGVRVFPEQLLTQDVGGALGEYAQFVCKICNLVVRSPLVLPCAHMFCSNCFNQWVQQKRPNVMCPTCEQAVARQEVVHFEGWSSTPNRGGGALALLHRLHAGMKVRCVYNQELLGGKPLTSEAEAARAAGLSCAWRGAMHDYAGHIGSSCAVHKAV
;
A
#
# COMPACT_ATOMS: atom_id res chain seq x y z
N PRO A 1 13.96 11.36 -28.33
CA PRO A 1 12.54 11.33 -28.78
C PRO A 1 11.86 10.02 -28.32
N SER A 2 10.93 9.97 -27.38
CA SER A 2 10.01 10.94 -26.81
C SER A 2 9.76 10.55 -25.35
N SER A 3 9.93 11.52 -24.46
CA SER A 3 9.53 11.49 -23.06
C SER A 3 8.00 11.40 -22.96
N SER A 4 7.46 10.21 -22.72
CA SER A 4 6.04 10.06 -22.36
C SER A 4 5.89 10.21 -20.85
N SER A 5 5.73 11.47 -20.43
CA SER A 5 5.23 11.84 -19.11
C SER A 5 3.82 11.25 -18.94
N ARG A 6 3.73 10.09 -18.28
CA ARG A 6 2.45 9.49 -17.92
C ARG A 6 1.90 10.27 -16.72
N ALA A 7 0.86 11.06 -16.98
CA ALA A 7 0.11 11.77 -15.94
C ALA A 7 -0.34 10.79 -14.84
N PRO A 8 -0.40 11.22 -13.57
CA PRO A 8 -0.91 10.37 -12.51
C PRO A 8 -2.38 10.05 -12.80
N VAL A 9 -2.65 8.78 -13.05
CA VAL A 9 -3.99 8.22 -13.19
C VAL A 9 -4.77 8.62 -11.94
N GLY A 10 -5.95 9.18 -12.17
CA GLY A 10 -6.79 9.82 -11.18
C GLY A 10 -6.94 9.01 -9.90
N ARG A 11 -6.99 9.73 -8.78
CA ARG A 11 -7.30 9.21 -7.45
C ARG A 11 -8.61 8.43 -7.55
N GLY A 12 -8.51 7.10 -7.58
CA GLY A 12 -9.65 6.23 -7.36
C GLY A 12 -10.20 6.57 -5.99
N ASP A 13 -11.42 7.10 -5.97
CA ASP A 13 -12.23 7.20 -4.79
C ASP A 13 -12.52 5.75 -4.35
N ASP A 14 -11.74 5.26 -3.39
CA ASP A 14 -12.02 4.01 -2.71
C ASP A 14 -13.35 4.22 -1.95
N GLY A 15 -14.45 3.74 -2.54
CA GLY A 15 -15.77 3.59 -1.89
C GLY A 15 -15.78 2.62 -0.70
N GLY A 16 -14.66 2.52 0.03
CA GLY A 16 -14.54 1.95 1.36
C GLY A 16 -13.56 2.84 2.14
N ALA A 17 -14.03 3.40 3.24
CA ALA A 17 -13.34 4.32 4.15
C ALA A 17 -12.08 3.69 4.82
N GLY A 18 -11.08 3.35 4.02
CA GLY A 18 -9.80 2.86 4.49
C GLY A 18 -8.82 4.00 4.70
N VAL A 19 -8.21 4.07 5.89
CA VAL A 19 -7.06 4.94 6.19
C VAL A 19 -5.98 4.81 5.09
N ARG A 20 -5.14 5.78 4.75
CA ARG A 20 -4.07 5.57 3.75
C ARG A 20 -2.74 5.26 4.43
N VAL A 21 -1.95 4.34 3.88
CA VAL A 21 -0.59 4.03 4.37
C VAL A 21 0.40 4.34 3.26
N PHE A 22 1.21 5.37 3.49
CA PHE A 22 2.26 5.77 2.57
C PHE A 22 3.55 4.97 2.82
N PRO A 23 4.38 4.72 1.79
CA PRO A 23 5.65 4.01 1.96
C PRO A 23 6.57 4.65 3.02
N GLU A 24 6.54 5.98 3.16
CA GLU A 24 7.32 6.76 4.13
C GLU A 24 6.88 6.51 5.59
N GLN A 25 5.72 5.88 5.80
CA GLN A 25 5.26 5.46 7.11
C GLN A 25 5.82 4.10 7.53
N LEU A 26 6.40 3.32 6.62
CA LEU A 26 6.94 2.00 6.95
C LEU A 26 8.15 2.14 7.89
N LEU A 27 8.20 1.27 8.90
CA LEU A 27 9.37 1.09 9.75
C LEU A 27 10.29 0.07 9.07
N THR A 28 11.36 0.53 8.42
CA THR A 28 12.39 -0.34 7.87
C THR A 28 13.39 -0.73 8.96
N GLN A 29 13.87 -1.97 8.94
CA GLN A 29 14.93 -2.42 9.85
C GLN A 29 16.31 -1.89 9.41
N ASP A 30 16.42 -1.46 8.15
CA ASP A 30 17.68 -1.06 7.54
C ASP A 30 17.90 0.45 7.71
N VAL A 31 18.99 0.82 8.37
CA VAL A 31 19.49 2.20 8.53
C VAL A 31 19.92 2.89 7.21
N GLY A 32 19.69 2.26 6.06
CA GLY A 32 20.10 2.72 4.72
C GLY A 32 19.04 3.47 3.89
N GLY A 33 17.83 3.70 4.42
CA GLY A 33 16.87 4.68 3.86
C GLY A 33 16.19 4.33 2.52
N ALA A 34 16.50 3.21 1.88
CA ALA A 34 15.70 2.68 0.78
C ALA A 34 14.50 1.90 1.34
N LEU A 35 13.37 1.86 0.61
CA LEU A 35 12.20 1.02 0.93
C LEU A 35 12.51 -0.47 1.11
N GLY A 36 13.76 -0.88 0.82
CA GLY A 36 14.35 -2.16 1.18
C GLY A 36 13.47 -3.34 0.76
N GLU A 37 13.31 -4.27 1.69
CA GLU A 37 12.47 -5.46 1.58
C GLU A 37 10.96 -5.19 1.40
N TYR A 38 10.50 -3.94 1.40
CA TYR A 38 9.07 -3.60 1.25
C TYR A 38 8.71 -2.93 -0.07
N ALA A 39 9.67 -2.71 -0.96
CA ALA A 39 9.43 -2.05 -2.25
C ALA A 39 8.38 -2.77 -3.11
N GLN A 40 8.31 -4.11 -3.04
CA GLN A 40 7.31 -4.92 -3.74
C GLN A 40 5.90 -4.79 -3.17
N PHE A 41 5.75 -4.26 -1.96
CA PHE A 41 4.46 -4.00 -1.31
C PHE A 41 3.96 -2.57 -1.57
N VAL A 42 4.51 -1.85 -2.55
CA VAL A 42 4.00 -0.54 -2.96
C VAL A 42 3.23 -0.67 -4.27
N CYS A 43 1.94 -0.35 -4.24
CA CYS A 43 1.09 -0.40 -5.42
C CYS A 43 1.50 0.67 -6.42
N LYS A 44 1.89 0.30 -7.65
CA LYS A 44 2.27 1.27 -8.69
C LYS A 44 1.10 2.01 -9.35
N ILE A 45 -0.14 1.72 -8.94
CA ILE A 45 -1.34 2.45 -9.39
C ILE A 45 -1.62 3.63 -8.44
N CYS A 46 -1.74 3.37 -7.13
CA CYS A 46 -2.04 4.42 -6.14
C CYS A 46 -0.82 4.97 -5.39
N ASN A 47 0.36 4.36 -5.55
CA ASN A 47 1.61 4.69 -4.85
C ASN A 47 1.53 4.61 -3.31
N LEU A 48 0.61 3.81 -2.80
CA LEU A 48 0.47 3.49 -1.38
C LEU A 48 0.95 2.06 -1.09
N VAL A 49 1.18 1.75 0.18
CA VAL A 49 1.39 0.37 0.61
C VAL A 49 0.15 -0.46 0.27
N VAL A 50 0.35 -1.62 -0.34
CA VAL A 50 -0.71 -2.48 -0.87
C VAL A 50 -1.67 -2.92 0.22
N ARG A 51 -2.96 -2.75 -0.10
CA ARG A 51 -4.09 -3.24 0.69
C ARG A 51 -4.79 -4.31 -0.09
N SER A 52 -5.20 -5.38 0.58
CA SER A 52 -5.82 -6.52 -0.10
C SER A 52 -4.96 -6.97 -1.28
N PRO A 53 -3.68 -7.33 -1.05
CA PRO A 53 -2.73 -7.50 -2.15
C PRO A 53 -3.18 -8.58 -3.13
N LEU A 54 -2.96 -8.31 -4.40
CA LEU A 54 -2.92 -9.33 -5.45
C LEU A 54 -1.56 -9.34 -6.10
N VAL A 55 -1.13 -10.50 -6.57
CA VAL A 55 0.11 -10.64 -7.35
C VAL A 55 -0.20 -11.19 -8.73
N LEU A 56 0.50 -10.67 -9.72
CA LEU A 56 0.47 -11.17 -11.09
C LEU A 56 1.60 -12.21 -11.28
N PRO A 57 1.53 -13.07 -12.32
CA PRO A 57 2.60 -14.01 -12.66
C PRO A 57 3.96 -13.35 -12.90
N CYS A 58 3.97 -12.08 -13.33
CA CYS A 58 5.18 -11.26 -13.47
C CYS A 58 5.72 -10.73 -12.13
N ALA A 59 5.21 -11.21 -11.01
CA ALA A 59 5.58 -10.87 -9.63
C ALA A 59 5.32 -9.41 -9.18
N HIS A 60 4.61 -8.60 -9.98
CA HIS A 60 4.17 -7.28 -9.54
C HIS A 60 2.91 -7.36 -8.69
N MET A 61 2.86 -6.52 -7.65
CA MET A 61 1.79 -6.50 -6.66
C MET A 61 0.98 -5.20 -6.73
N PHE A 62 -0.34 -5.31 -6.56
CA PHE A 62 -1.26 -4.18 -6.58
C PHE A 62 -2.33 -4.32 -5.49
N CYS A 63 -2.99 -3.22 -5.13
CA CYS A 63 -4.23 -3.34 -4.36
C CYS A 63 -5.31 -4.00 -5.22
N SER A 64 -6.11 -4.89 -4.63
CA SER A 64 -7.20 -5.55 -5.35
C SER A 64 -8.16 -4.55 -6.02
N ASN A 65 -8.57 -3.52 -5.30
CA ASN A 65 -9.46 -2.49 -5.85
C ASN A 65 -8.80 -1.70 -7.00
N CYS A 66 -7.55 -1.26 -6.81
CA CYS A 66 -6.83 -0.50 -7.84
C CYS A 66 -6.67 -1.29 -9.14
N PHE A 67 -6.32 -2.57 -9.05
CA PHE A 67 -6.19 -3.40 -10.24
C PHE A 67 -7.54 -3.69 -10.91
N ASN A 68 -8.58 -3.97 -10.13
CA ASN A 68 -9.93 -4.21 -10.68
C ASN A 68 -10.46 -2.98 -11.41
N GLN A 69 -10.27 -1.79 -10.83
CA GLN A 69 -10.60 -0.52 -11.48
C GLN A 69 -9.71 -0.22 -12.69
N TRP A 70 -8.46 -0.66 -12.71
CA TRP A 70 -7.58 -0.55 -13.88
C TRP A 70 -8.06 -1.46 -15.03
N VAL A 71 -8.53 -2.64 -14.69
CA VAL A 71 -8.97 -3.69 -15.60
C VAL A 71 -10.44 -3.46 -16.03
N GLN A 72 -10.71 -2.35 -16.70
CA GLN A 72 -12.08 -1.94 -17.09
C GLN A 72 -12.63 -2.57 -18.39
N GLN A 73 -12.00 -3.61 -18.97
CA GLN A 73 -12.38 -4.06 -20.32
C GLN A 73 -12.67 -5.56 -20.43
N LYS A 74 -13.72 -5.94 -21.19
CA LYS A 74 -14.10 -7.33 -21.55
C LYS A 74 -13.08 -8.06 -22.46
N ARG A 75 -11.78 -7.90 -22.26
CA ARG A 75 -10.70 -8.58 -23.03
C ARG A 75 -10.18 -9.81 -22.28
N PRO A 76 -9.86 -10.92 -22.94
CA PRO A 76 -9.42 -12.15 -22.25
C PRO A 76 -8.15 -11.96 -21.40
N ASN A 77 -7.23 -11.09 -21.86
CA ASN A 77 -5.97 -10.79 -21.18
C ASN A 77 -5.94 -9.36 -20.65
N VAL A 78 -5.18 -9.17 -19.57
CA VAL A 78 -4.94 -7.89 -18.91
C VAL A 78 -3.46 -7.55 -18.95
N MET A 79 -3.12 -6.28 -19.08
CA MET A 79 -1.73 -5.84 -19.13
C MET A 79 -1.27 -5.40 -17.75
N CYS A 80 -0.12 -5.91 -17.30
CA CYS A 80 0.51 -5.48 -16.06
C CYS A 80 0.76 -3.96 -16.11
N PRO A 81 0.27 -3.16 -15.14
CA PRO A 81 0.51 -1.72 -15.09
C PRO A 81 1.98 -1.31 -14.97
N THR A 82 2.86 -2.22 -14.53
CA THR A 82 4.26 -1.94 -14.24
C THR A 82 5.20 -2.36 -15.37
N CYS A 83 5.05 -3.56 -15.92
CA CYS A 83 5.96 -4.10 -16.94
C CYS A 83 5.29 -4.40 -18.29
N GLU A 84 4.00 -4.10 -18.42
CA GLU A 84 3.23 -4.30 -19.66
C GLU A 84 3.18 -5.76 -20.16
N GLN A 85 3.52 -6.73 -19.32
CA GLN A 85 3.33 -8.15 -19.66
C GLN A 85 1.83 -8.50 -19.67
N ALA A 86 1.42 -9.28 -20.67
CA ALA A 86 0.08 -9.84 -20.75
C ALA A 86 -0.09 -10.92 -19.68
N VAL A 87 -1.20 -10.84 -18.95
CA VAL A 87 -1.56 -11.76 -17.86
C VAL A 87 -2.96 -12.28 -18.15
N ALA A 88 -3.17 -13.58 -18.05
CA ALA A 88 -4.51 -14.13 -18.16
C ALA A 88 -5.28 -13.88 -16.85
N ARG A 89 -6.57 -13.52 -16.94
CA ARG A 89 -7.35 -13.16 -15.74
C ARG A 89 -7.37 -14.25 -14.67
N GLN A 90 -7.45 -15.50 -15.08
CA GLN A 90 -7.46 -16.65 -14.17
C GLN A 90 -6.14 -16.87 -13.43
N GLU A 91 -5.05 -16.23 -13.86
CA GLU A 91 -3.71 -16.35 -13.23
C GLU A 91 -3.46 -15.27 -12.17
N VAL A 92 -4.41 -14.36 -11.95
CA VAL A 92 -4.33 -13.34 -10.91
C VAL A 92 -4.57 -13.98 -9.55
N VAL A 93 -3.61 -13.85 -8.64
CA VAL A 93 -3.69 -14.44 -7.29
C VAL A 93 -3.99 -13.36 -6.27
N HIS A 94 -5.13 -13.47 -5.59
CA HIS A 94 -5.51 -12.60 -4.46
C HIS A 94 -5.06 -13.21 -3.13
N PHE A 95 -4.57 -12.38 -2.21
CA PHE A 95 -4.13 -12.84 -0.88
C PHE A 95 -5.31 -13.01 0.09
N GLU A 96 -6.36 -12.20 -0.08
CA GLU A 96 -7.55 -12.24 0.76
C GLU A 96 -8.43 -13.43 0.36
N GLY A 97 -8.36 -14.50 1.17
CA GLY A 97 -9.11 -15.74 0.94
C GLY A 97 -8.34 -17.02 1.28
N TRP A 98 -7.05 -16.93 1.62
CA TRP A 98 -6.22 -18.11 1.87
C TRP A 98 -6.55 -18.87 3.18
N SER A 99 -7.26 -18.24 4.13
CA SER A 99 -7.56 -18.84 5.44
C SER A 99 -8.37 -20.15 5.40
N SER A 100 -8.90 -20.56 4.23
CA SER A 100 -9.83 -21.69 4.12
C SER A 100 -9.46 -22.79 3.10
N THR A 101 -8.32 -22.75 2.41
CA THR A 101 -7.91 -23.87 1.50
C THR A 101 -6.48 -24.33 1.76
N PRO A 102 -6.24 -25.57 2.26
CA PRO A 102 -4.91 -26.00 2.70
C PRO A 102 -3.85 -26.22 1.61
N ASN A 103 -4.17 -26.06 0.31
CA ASN A 103 -3.34 -26.71 -0.74
C ASN A 103 -3.16 -25.98 -2.10
N ARG A 104 -3.43 -24.67 -2.21
CA ARG A 104 -3.20 -23.88 -3.46
C ARG A 104 -2.07 -22.83 -3.43
N GLY A 105 -1.20 -22.83 -2.43
CA GLY A 105 -0.30 -21.73 -2.14
C GLY A 105 1.04 -22.30 -1.72
N GLY A 106 1.98 -22.35 -2.66
CA GLY A 106 3.34 -22.80 -2.38
C GLY A 106 4.00 -21.95 -1.29
N GLY A 107 5.10 -22.45 -0.72
CA GLY A 107 5.79 -21.81 0.42
C GLY A 107 6.16 -20.34 0.21
N ALA A 108 6.39 -19.91 -1.04
CA ALA A 108 6.67 -18.52 -1.39
C ALA A 108 5.50 -17.55 -1.06
N LEU A 109 4.25 -17.97 -1.30
CA LEU A 109 3.08 -17.13 -0.99
C LEU A 109 2.88 -16.98 0.52
N ALA A 110 3.13 -18.06 1.28
CA ALA A 110 3.09 -18.03 2.74
C ALA A 110 4.18 -17.11 3.33
N LEU A 111 5.33 -16.98 2.67
CA LEU A 111 6.37 -16.03 3.04
C LEU A 111 5.93 -14.59 2.77
N LEU A 112 5.37 -14.31 1.58
CA LEU A 112 4.84 -12.99 1.23
C LEU A 112 3.74 -12.54 2.20
N HIS A 113 2.84 -13.45 2.57
CA HIS A 113 1.80 -13.16 3.56
C HIS A 113 2.41 -12.80 4.94
N ARG A 114 3.41 -13.55 5.41
CA ARG A 114 4.11 -13.27 6.68
C ARG A 114 4.83 -11.93 6.65
N LEU A 115 5.50 -11.60 5.54
CA LEU A 115 6.16 -10.30 5.36
C LEU A 115 5.14 -9.16 5.37
N HIS A 116 4.05 -9.27 4.61
CA HIS A 116 3.00 -8.25 4.55
C HIS A 116 2.33 -8.05 5.92
N ALA A 117 1.97 -9.14 6.60
CA ALA A 117 1.33 -9.09 7.91
C ALA A 117 2.26 -8.58 9.02
N GLY A 118 3.58 -8.79 8.87
CA GLY A 118 4.61 -8.35 9.80
C GLY A 118 5.03 -6.88 9.64
N MET A 119 4.56 -6.19 8.59
CA MET A 119 4.91 -4.79 8.37
C MET A 119 4.45 -3.91 9.53
N LYS A 120 5.34 -3.01 9.97
CA LYS A 120 5.05 -2.01 10.98
C LYS A 120 5.07 -0.61 10.36
N VAL A 121 4.23 0.27 10.90
CA VAL A 121 4.09 1.63 10.42
C VAL A 121 4.08 2.64 11.56
N ARG A 122 4.58 3.84 11.28
CA ARG A 122 4.41 5.03 12.12
C ARG A 122 3.18 5.82 11.69
N CYS A 123 2.60 6.56 12.62
CA CYS A 123 1.48 7.44 12.34
C CYS A 123 1.82 8.51 11.29
N VAL A 124 0.85 8.93 10.47
CA VAL A 124 1.01 10.01 9.47
C VAL A 124 1.34 11.37 10.11
N TYR A 125 1.05 11.52 11.41
CA TYR A 125 1.39 12.70 12.21
C TYR A 125 2.71 12.57 12.98
N ASN A 126 3.53 11.56 12.67
CA ASN A 126 4.81 11.35 13.34
C ASN A 126 5.87 12.33 12.83
N GLN A 127 6.72 12.86 13.73
CA GLN A 127 7.77 13.81 13.39
C GLN A 127 8.95 13.17 12.64
N GLU A 128 9.18 11.87 12.81
CA GLU A 128 10.28 11.12 12.20
C GLU A 128 9.85 10.40 10.91
N LEU A 129 8.94 11.01 10.13
CA LEU A 129 8.63 10.50 8.80
C LEU A 129 9.86 10.60 7.89
N LEU A 130 10.12 9.53 7.16
CA LEU A 130 11.20 9.49 6.18
C LEU A 130 10.98 10.61 5.15
N GLY A 131 11.99 11.45 4.92
CA GLY A 131 11.92 12.60 4.03
C GLY A 131 11.45 13.92 4.65
N GLY A 132 11.06 13.94 5.94
CA GLY A 132 10.83 15.16 6.73
C GLY A 132 9.68 16.07 6.27
N LYS A 133 8.89 15.65 5.28
CA LYS A 133 7.75 16.39 4.73
C LYS A 133 6.43 15.74 5.18
N PRO A 134 5.40 16.53 5.52
CA PRO A 134 4.07 16.01 5.79
C PRO A 134 3.51 15.32 4.54
N LEU A 135 2.88 14.17 4.74
CA LEU A 135 2.34 13.34 3.64
C LEU A 135 0.93 13.75 3.20
N THR A 136 0.25 14.52 4.05
CA THR A 136 -1.13 14.98 3.85
C THR A 136 -1.27 16.42 4.34
N SER A 137 -2.29 17.13 3.83
CA SER A 137 -2.63 18.49 4.27
C SER A 137 -2.95 18.55 5.76
N GLU A 138 -3.62 17.51 6.28
CA GLU A 138 -3.96 17.37 7.69
C GLU A 138 -2.69 17.21 8.53
N ALA A 139 -1.72 16.40 8.07
CA ALA A 139 -0.44 16.25 8.75
C ALA A 139 0.39 17.55 8.73
N GLU A 140 0.29 18.34 7.66
CA GLU A 140 0.92 19.65 7.58
C GLU A 140 0.30 20.64 8.58
N ALA A 141 -1.03 20.71 8.64
CA ALA A 141 -1.76 21.53 9.60
C ALA A 141 -1.45 21.15 11.04
N ALA A 142 -1.45 19.84 11.35
CA ALA A 142 -1.07 19.32 12.67
C ALA A 142 0.33 19.80 13.07
N ARG A 143 1.30 19.67 12.17
CA ARG A 143 2.68 20.08 12.41
C ARG A 143 2.81 21.58 12.60
N ALA A 144 2.11 22.38 11.79
CA ALA A 144 2.07 23.84 11.94
C ALA A 144 1.47 24.26 13.30
N ALA A 145 0.52 23.49 13.82
CA ALA A 145 -0.04 23.65 15.17
C ALA A 145 0.83 23.04 16.30
N GLY A 146 2.03 22.53 15.98
CA GLY A 146 2.93 21.89 16.96
C GLY A 146 2.45 20.52 17.46
N LEU A 147 1.45 19.92 16.82
CA LEU A 147 0.91 18.61 17.17
C LEU A 147 1.69 17.49 16.49
N SER A 148 1.94 16.40 17.21
CA SER A 148 2.57 15.20 16.66
C SER A 148 2.13 13.91 17.37
N CYS A 149 2.20 12.79 16.66
CA CYS A 149 1.83 11.48 17.18
C CYS A 149 3.03 10.51 17.15
N ALA A 150 3.38 9.95 18.30
CA ALA A 150 4.49 9.01 18.43
C ALA A 150 4.10 7.55 18.11
N TRP A 151 2.84 7.26 17.75
CA TRP A 151 2.37 5.89 17.56
C TRP A 151 3.14 5.16 16.45
N ARG A 152 3.55 3.93 16.78
CA ARG A 152 4.24 2.96 15.93
C ARG A 152 3.67 1.59 16.25
N GLY A 153 3.28 0.83 15.25
CA GLY A 153 2.61 -0.45 15.48
C GLY A 153 2.51 -1.30 14.22
N ALA A 154 1.81 -2.42 14.32
CA ALA A 154 1.54 -3.26 13.16
C ALA A 154 0.63 -2.52 12.18
N MET A 155 0.85 -2.72 10.88
CA MET A 155 0.07 -2.04 9.84
C MET A 155 -1.43 -2.34 9.96
N HIS A 156 -1.81 -3.56 10.34
CA HIS A 156 -3.21 -3.95 10.51
C HIS A 156 -3.92 -3.21 11.66
N ASP A 157 -3.19 -2.73 12.67
CA ASP A 157 -3.75 -1.94 13.78
C ASP A 157 -3.90 -0.46 13.43
N TYR A 158 -3.26 0.02 12.36
CA TYR A 158 -3.18 1.44 12.05
C TYR A 158 -4.54 2.07 11.75
N ALA A 159 -5.46 1.32 11.13
CA ALA A 159 -6.82 1.79 10.91
C ALA A 159 -7.54 2.06 12.24
N GLY A 160 -7.39 1.15 13.21
CA GLY A 160 -7.92 1.32 14.56
C GLY A 160 -7.29 2.51 15.27
N HIS A 161 -5.98 2.71 15.14
CA HIS A 161 -5.30 3.87 15.69
C HIS A 161 -5.88 5.20 15.19
N ILE A 162 -5.97 5.39 13.87
CA ILE A 162 -6.49 6.63 13.28
C ILE A 162 -7.97 6.83 13.64
N GLY A 163 -8.80 5.78 13.54
CA GLY A 163 -10.23 5.91 13.78
C GLY A 163 -10.63 6.11 15.25
N SER A 164 -9.84 5.62 16.22
CA SER A 164 -10.27 5.58 17.62
C SER A 164 -9.30 6.21 18.62
N SER A 165 -8.00 6.17 18.36
CA SER A 165 -6.97 6.36 19.41
C SER A 165 -5.99 7.51 19.13
N CYS A 166 -5.94 8.04 17.91
CA CYS A 166 -5.01 9.12 17.55
C CYS A 166 -5.57 10.48 18.01
N ALA A 167 -5.02 11.03 19.09
CA ALA A 167 -5.42 12.35 19.60
C ALA A 167 -5.19 13.47 18.57
N VAL A 168 -4.09 13.40 17.81
CA VAL A 168 -3.78 14.40 16.77
C VAL A 168 -4.79 14.33 15.62
N HIS A 169 -5.14 13.13 15.17
CA HIS A 169 -6.15 12.97 14.11
C HIS A 169 -7.52 13.52 14.52
N LYS A 170 -7.88 13.41 15.80
CA LYS A 170 -9.15 13.97 16.31
C LYS A 170 -9.12 15.48 16.49
N ALA A 171 -7.92 16.07 16.58
CA ALA A 171 -7.73 17.49 16.83
C ALA A 171 -7.59 18.33 15.53
N VAL A 172 -7.45 17.66 14.38
CA VAL A 172 -7.25 18.25 13.05
C VAL A 172 -8.48 17.94 12.20
#